data_AF-L8FSP7-F1
#
_entry.id   AF-L8FSP7-F1
#
_cell.length_a   1.000
_cell.length_b   1.000
_cell.length_c   1.000
_cell.angle_alpha   90.00
_cell.angle_beta   90.00
_cell.angle_gamma   90.00
#
_symmetry.space_group_name_H-M   'P 1'
#
loop_
_entity.id
_entity.type
_entity.pdbx_description
1 polymer ?
#
loop_
_entity_poly.entity_id
_entity_poly.type
_entity_poly.pdbx_seq_one_letter_code
_entity_poly.pdbx_strand_id
1 'polypeptide(L)'
;YERRLKDFDFDLTTQRYALRLTPGVELKNFWGSAAAKTTGSFNLAGIADPVLDQLIDKIVAAKSRAELVTATRAADRVLRAGYYWVPQWYKGAHNLAFWDKFAWPQVKPKYERGALETWWVDGEKAKALGR
;
A
#
# COMPACT_ATOMS: atom_id res chain seq x y z
N TYR A 1 11.20 8.16 -20.05
CA TYR A 1 10.09 8.19 -19.08
C TYR A 1 10.58 8.52 -17.67
N GLU A 2 11.40 7.68 -17.03
CA GLU A 2 11.84 7.89 -15.64
C GLU A 2 12.52 9.24 -15.37
N ARG A 3 13.37 9.73 -16.28
CA ARG A 3 13.99 11.05 -16.14
C ARG A 3 12.94 12.17 -16.04
N ARG A 4 11.95 12.16 -16.93
CA ARG A 4 10.83 13.12 -16.92
C ARG A 4 10.04 13.04 -15.61
N LEU A 5 9.82 11.84 -15.07
CA LEU A 5 9.20 11.71 -13.74
C LEU A 5 10.03 12.33 -12.63
N LYS A 6 11.35 12.07 -12.63
CA LYS A 6 12.26 12.60 -11.60
C LYS A 6 12.37 14.12 -11.66
N ASP A 7 12.31 14.67 -12.87
CA ASP A 7 12.40 16.10 -13.12
C ASP A 7 11.03 16.81 -13.06
N PHE A 8 9.95 16.07 -12.75
CA PHE A 8 8.57 16.55 -12.74
C PHE A 8 8.10 17.18 -14.07
N ASP A 9 8.66 16.71 -15.20
CA ASP A 9 8.34 17.14 -16.56
C ASP A 9 7.16 16.35 -17.14
N PHE A 10 5.96 16.57 -16.58
CA PHE A 10 4.71 16.00 -17.05
C PHE A 10 3.51 16.83 -16.58
N ASP A 11 2.42 16.83 -17.36
CA ASP A 11 1.14 17.38 -16.90
C ASP A 11 0.37 16.36 -16.06
N LEU A 12 0.35 15.10 -16.52
CA LEU A 12 -0.33 13.98 -15.89
C LEU A 12 0.49 12.71 -16.06
N THR A 13 0.48 11.87 -15.03
CA THR A 13 1.13 10.56 -15.04
C THR A 13 0.34 9.54 -14.24
N THR A 14 0.68 8.27 -14.39
CA THR A 14 0.10 7.18 -13.59
C THR A 14 1.13 6.70 -12.58
N GLN A 15 0.70 6.57 -11.32
CA GLN A 15 1.52 6.02 -10.25
C GLN A 15 0.73 5.02 -9.42
N ARG A 16 1.39 3.89 -9.10
CA ARG A 16 0.85 2.89 -8.19
C ARG A 16 1.45 3.08 -6.80
N TYR A 17 0.61 3.40 -5.83
CA TYR A 17 1.02 3.47 -4.43
C TYR A 17 0.77 2.14 -3.73
N ALA A 18 1.84 1.52 -3.22
CA ALA A 18 1.78 0.31 -2.41
C ALA A 18 1.98 0.69 -0.94
N LEU A 19 0.90 1.15 -0.29
CA LEU A 19 0.92 1.58 1.10
C LEU A 19 0.85 0.39 2.07
N ARG A 20 1.38 0.59 3.28
CA ARG A 20 1.41 -0.41 4.34
C ARG A 20 0.16 -0.34 5.22
N LEU A 21 -0.16 -1.44 5.90
CA LEU A 21 -1.26 -1.51 6.87
C LEU A 21 -1.05 -0.66 8.12
N THR A 22 0.20 -0.32 8.40
CA THR A 22 0.63 0.58 9.45
C THR A 22 1.44 1.68 8.77
N PRO A 23 0.78 2.76 8.30
CA PRO A 23 1.47 3.87 7.67
C PRO A 23 2.40 4.56 8.67
N GLY A 24 3.57 4.99 8.22
CA GLY A 24 4.57 5.64 9.04
C GLY A 24 5.31 6.77 8.31
N VAL A 25 6.60 6.88 8.60
CA VAL A 25 7.46 7.96 8.09
C VAL A 25 7.56 8.00 6.57
N GLU A 26 7.34 6.86 5.90
CA GLU A 26 7.33 6.77 4.44
C GLU A 26 6.31 7.72 3.79
N LEU A 27 5.24 8.10 4.52
CA LEU A 27 4.26 9.08 4.04
C LEU A 27 4.88 10.45 3.76
N LYS A 28 6.00 10.82 4.39
CA LYS A 28 6.69 12.10 4.12
C LYS A 28 7.30 12.14 2.73
N ASN A 29 7.88 11.04 2.25
CA ASN A 29 8.46 10.94 0.89
C ASN A 29 7.40 11.04 -0.20
N PHE A 30 6.20 10.69 0.20
CA PHE A 30 5.04 10.54 -0.60
C PHE A 30 4.30 11.88 -0.65
N TRP A 31 3.74 12.37 0.46
CA TRP A 31 2.83 13.52 0.47
C TRP A 31 3.35 14.72 1.27
N GLY A 32 4.58 14.66 1.80
CA GLY A 32 5.13 15.75 2.59
C GLY A 32 5.62 16.92 1.73
N SER A 33 5.48 18.15 2.24
CA SER A 33 5.89 19.37 1.53
C SER A 33 7.38 19.42 1.19
N ALA A 34 8.24 18.82 2.02
CA ALA A 34 9.67 18.71 1.73
C ALA A 34 9.96 17.81 0.51
N ALA A 35 9.16 16.76 0.30
CA ALA A 35 9.30 15.88 -0.84
C ALA A 35 8.89 16.58 -2.15
N ALA A 36 7.91 17.50 -2.13
CA ALA A 36 7.53 18.28 -3.31
C ALA A 36 8.67 19.15 -3.86
N LYS A 37 9.65 19.50 -3.01
CA LYS A 37 10.83 20.30 -3.40
C LYS A 37 12.05 19.45 -3.75
N THR A 38 11.95 18.13 -3.64
CA THR A 38 13.06 17.20 -3.85
C THR A 38 12.93 16.56 -5.23
N THR A 39 13.86 16.87 -6.14
CA THR A 39 13.96 16.21 -7.45
C THR A 39 14.04 14.70 -7.28
N GLY A 40 13.22 13.96 -8.02
CA GLY A 40 13.17 12.50 -7.95
C GLY A 40 12.40 11.93 -6.76
N SER A 41 11.70 12.74 -5.96
CA SER A 41 10.87 12.23 -4.88
C SER A 41 9.63 11.49 -5.40
N PHE A 42 8.92 10.80 -4.49
CA PHE A 42 7.66 10.14 -4.82
C PHE A 42 6.44 11.08 -4.74
N ASN A 43 6.65 12.35 -4.40
CA ASN A 43 5.61 13.37 -4.37
C ASN A 43 5.37 13.94 -5.78
N LEU A 44 4.90 13.08 -6.68
CA LEU A 44 4.67 13.41 -8.09
C LEU A 44 3.58 14.47 -8.30
N ALA A 45 2.67 14.62 -7.34
CA ALA A 45 1.62 15.64 -7.38
C ALA A 45 2.07 17.00 -6.80
N GLY A 46 3.31 17.12 -6.33
CA GLY A 46 3.84 18.37 -5.77
C GLY A 46 3.10 18.83 -4.52
N ILE A 47 2.58 17.91 -3.71
CA ILE A 47 1.76 18.22 -2.53
C ILE A 47 2.58 19.01 -1.52
N ALA A 48 2.13 20.21 -1.18
CA ALA A 48 2.73 21.09 -0.21
C ALA A 48 1.68 21.70 0.73
N ASP A 49 1.07 20.85 1.58
CA ASP A 49 -0.01 21.23 2.48
C ASP A 49 0.45 21.10 3.96
N PRO A 50 0.51 22.21 4.72
CA PRO A 50 0.95 22.18 6.11
C PRO A 50 0.01 21.41 7.03
N VAL A 51 -1.29 21.28 6.69
CA VAL A 51 -2.24 20.44 7.44
C VAL A 51 -1.86 18.97 7.26
N LEU A 52 -1.51 18.57 6.03
CA LEU A 52 -1.11 17.20 5.75
C LEU A 52 0.23 16.85 6.41
N ASP A 53 1.20 17.77 6.40
CA ASP A 53 2.47 17.58 7.12
C ASP A 53 2.24 17.31 8.61
N GLN A 54 1.40 18.13 9.26
CA GLN A 54 1.05 17.95 10.68
C GLN A 54 0.32 16.63 10.94
N LEU A 55 -0.56 16.21 10.04
CA LEU A 55 -1.26 14.93 10.16
C LEU A 55 -0.30 13.75 10.00
N ILE A 56 0.68 13.83 9.08
CA ILE A 56 1.73 12.83 8.94
C ILE A 56 2.57 12.75 10.22
N ASP A 57 2.93 13.88 10.83
CA ASP A 57 3.65 13.89 12.11
C ASP A 57 2.85 13.21 13.23
N LYS A 58 1.53 13.44 13.29
CA LYS A 58 0.63 12.74 14.23
C LYS A 58 0.55 11.23 13.96
N ILE A 59 0.55 10.80 12.70
CA ILE A 59 0.58 9.38 12.32
C ILE A 59 1.88 8.73 12.84
N VAL A 60 3.03 9.38 12.59
CA VAL A 60 4.35 8.88 13.02
C VAL A 60 4.48 8.85 14.54
N ALA A 61 3.91 9.83 15.24
CA ALA A 61 3.98 9.94 16.70
C ALA A 61 2.90 9.13 17.46
N ALA A 62 1.97 8.49 16.76
CA ALA A 62 0.86 7.77 17.37
C ALA A 62 1.35 6.64 18.28
N LYS A 63 0.85 6.60 19.52
CA LYS A 63 1.27 5.61 20.54
C LYS A 63 0.27 4.46 20.69
N SER A 64 -0.89 4.57 20.05
CA SER A 64 -1.94 3.56 20.08
C SER A 64 -2.53 3.31 18.70
N ARG A 65 -3.14 2.12 18.52
CA ARG A 65 -3.83 1.78 17.26
C ARG A 65 -4.99 2.73 16.97
N ALA A 66 -5.70 3.17 18.00
CA ALA A 66 -6.82 4.10 17.87
C ALA A 66 -6.36 5.48 17.37
N GLU A 67 -5.26 6.00 17.93
CA GLU A 67 -4.63 7.25 17.47
C GLU A 67 -4.17 7.14 16.01
N LEU A 68 -3.44 6.07 15.67
CA LEU A 68 -2.93 5.86 14.32
C LEU A 68 -4.08 5.84 13.30
N VAL A 69 -5.14 5.07 13.58
CA VAL A 69 -6.30 4.98 12.70
C VAL A 69 -7.00 6.33 12.55
N THR A 70 -7.14 7.08 13.64
CA THR A 70 -7.80 8.39 13.62
C THR A 70 -6.99 9.40 12.80
N ALA A 71 -5.69 9.50 13.05
CA ALA A 71 -4.80 10.41 12.32
C ALA A 71 -4.71 10.03 10.83
N THR A 72 -4.61 8.74 10.51
CA THR A 72 -4.57 8.25 9.13
C THR A 72 -5.87 8.56 8.38
N ARG A 73 -7.03 8.37 9.02
CA ARG A 73 -8.33 8.72 8.42
C ARG A 73 -8.48 10.22 8.19
N ALA A 74 -7.94 11.05 9.08
CA ALA A 74 -7.93 12.49 8.89
C ALA A 74 -7.04 12.88 7.69
N ALA A 75 -5.82 12.35 7.60
CA ALA A 75 -4.91 12.59 6.47
C ALA A 75 -5.53 12.15 5.13
N ASP A 76 -6.17 10.98 5.10
CA ASP A 76 -6.85 10.45 3.92
C ASP A 76 -8.04 11.32 3.46
N ARG A 77 -8.76 11.98 4.39
CA ARG A 77 -9.79 12.97 4.02
C ARG A 77 -9.19 14.23 3.40
N VAL A 78 -8.10 14.75 3.98
CA VAL A 78 -7.39 15.93 3.46
C VAL A 78 -6.83 15.66 2.07
N LEU A 79 -6.17 14.50 1.87
CA LEU A 79 -5.67 14.06 0.56
C LEU A 79 -6.77 14.03 -0.50
N ARG A 80 -7.93 13.46 -0.16
CA ARG A 80 -9.06 13.39 -1.10
C ARG A 80 -9.67 14.75 -1.41
N ALA A 81 -9.71 15.65 -0.43
CA ALA A 81 -10.19 17.01 -0.62
C ALA A 81 -9.23 17.89 -1.46
N GLY A 82 -7.95 17.52 -1.56
CA GLY A 82 -6.96 18.22 -2.38
C GLY A 82 -6.97 17.85 -3.87
N TYR A 83 -7.75 16.85 -4.28
CA TYR A 83 -7.91 16.41 -5.68
C TYR A 83 -6.57 16.13 -6.42
N TYR A 84 -5.54 15.68 -5.69
CA TYR A 84 -4.19 15.45 -6.21
C TYR A 84 -4.10 14.31 -7.24
N TRP A 85 -5.07 13.41 -7.28
CA TRP A 85 -5.13 12.32 -8.24
C TRP A 85 -6.56 11.90 -8.55
N VAL A 86 -6.74 11.22 -9.69
CA VAL A 86 -7.96 10.50 -10.04
C VAL A 86 -7.77 9.02 -9.70
N PRO A 87 -8.49 8.46 -8.69
CA PRO A 87 -8.34 7.07 -8.31
C PRO A 87 -8.71 6.14 -9.46
N GLN A 88 -7.91 5.09 -9.65
CA GLN A 88 -8.18 4.03 -10.61
C GLN A 88 -8.79 2.82 -9.89
N TRP A 89 -8.26 1.62 -10.16
CA TRP A 89 -8.77 0.36 -9.65
C TRP A 89 -7.74 -0.36 -8.77
N TYR A 90 -8.21 -1.34 -8.01
CA TYR A 90 -7.35 -2.31 -7.34
C TYR A 90 -7.90 -3.72 -7.55
N LYS A 91 -7.04 -4.74 -7.46
CA LYS A 91 -7.46 -6.15 -7.48
C LYS A 91 -7.63 -6.64 -6.05
N GLY A 92 -8.88 -6.85 -5.63
CA GLY A 92 -9.23 -7.34 -4.29
C GLY A 92 -9.10 -8.86 -4.09
N ALA A 93 -8.49 -9.57 -5.04
CA ALA A 93 -8.38 -11.03 -5.02
C ALA A 93 -6.99 -11.49 -5.45
N HIS A 94 -6.58 -12.65 -4.95
CA HIS A 94 -5.38 -13.36 -5.38
C HIS A 94 -5.80 -14.55 -6.25
N ASN A 95 -5.24 -14.64 -7.46
CA ASN A 95 -5.46 -15.80 -8.31
C ASN A 95 -4.33 -16.79 -8.03
N LEU A 96 -4.68 -18.02 -7.68
CA LEU A 96 -3.74 -19.10 -7.40
C LEU A 96 -4.11 -20.30 -8.28
N ALA A 97 -3.10 -20.95 -8.85
CA ALA A 97 -3.24 -22.20 -9.56
C ALA A 97 -2.23 -23.18 -8.96
N PHE A 98 -2.72 -24.34 -8.53
CA PHE A 98 -1.92 -25.35 -7.84
C PHE A 98 -2.53 -26.73 -8.07
N TRP A 99 -1.68 -27.76 -7.95
CA TRP A 99 -2.13 -29.15 -7.98
C TRP A 99 -3.03 -29.43 -6.78
N ASP A 100 -4.12 -30.17 -6.97
CA ASP A 100 -5.01 -30.62 -5.87
C ASP A 100 -4.35 -31.73 -5.04
N LYS A 101 -3.17 -31.45 -4.49
CA LYS A 101 -2.45 -32.26 -3.50
C LYS A 101 -2.17 -31.49 -2.22
N PHE A 102 -2.51 -30.20 -2.19
CA PHE A 102 -2.25 -29.34 -1.05
C PHE A 102 -3.50 -29.22 -0.19
N ALA A 103 -3.28 -29.19 1.13
CA ALA A 103 -4.23 -28.76 2.12
C ALA A 103 -3.70 -27.50 2.83
N TRP A 104 -4.60 -26.79 3.49
CA TRP A 104 -4.33 -25.52 4.17
C TRP A 104 -5.28 -25.33 5.36
N PRO A 105 -4.97 -24.42 6.30
CA PRO A 105 -5.84 -24.17 7.44
C PRO A 105 -7.19 -23.63 7.01
N GLN A 106 -8.26 -24.03 7.70
CA GLN A 106 -9.62 -23.53 7.44
C GLN A 106 -9.70 -22.00 7.56
N VAL A 107 -8.93 -21.42 8.49
CA VAL A 107 -8.81 -19.97 8.69
C VAL A 107 -7.50 -19.49 8.07
N LYS A 108 -7.60 -18.69 7.00
CA LYS A 108 -6.43 -18.08 6.36
C LYS A 108 -5.85 -16.93 7.20
N PRO A 109 -4.55 -16.62 7.06
CA PRO A 109 -3.99 -15.40 7.60
C PRO A 109 -4.76 -14.15 7.12
N LYS A 110 -5.01 -13.21 8.03
CA LYS A 110 -5.82 -12.02 7.74
C LYS A 110 -5.18 -11.09 6.69
N TYR A 111 -3.86 -11.03 6.66
CA TYR A 111 -3.08 -10.06 5.86
C TYR A 111 -2.10 -10.72 4.88
N GLU A 112 -2.19 -12.04 4.70
CA GLU A 112 -1.34 -12.79 3.78
C GLU A 112 -2.13 -13.82 2.99
N ARG A 113 -1.49 -14.36 1.94
CA ARG A 113 -2.04 -15.46 1.14
C ARG A 113 -1.98 -16.80 1.87
N GLY A 114 -1.00 -17.00 2.75
CA GLY A 114 -0.71 -18.27 3.42
C GLY A 114 -0.04 -19.32 2.51
N ALA A 115 -0.14 -19.19 1.19
CA ALA A 115 0.64 -20.00 0.25
C ALA A 115 2.03 -19.37 0.06
N LEU A 116 3.15 -20.08 0.29
CA LEU A 116 3.28 -21.52 0.61
C LEU A 116 3.53 -21.81 2.10
N GLU A 117 3.58 -20.79 2.95
CA GLU A 117 4.07 -20.86 4.32
C GLU A 117 3.19 -21.71 5.25
N THR A 118 1.88 -21.76 4.99
CA THR A 118 0.91 -22.49 5.83
C THR A 118 0.31 -23.71 5.13
N TRP A 119 0.73 -24.02 3.92
CA TRP A 119 0.19 -25.13 3.13
C TRP A 119 1.04 -26.40 3.33
N TRP A 120 0.42 -27.56 3.25
CA TRP A 120 1.11 -28.85 3.32
C TRP A 120 0.58 -29.81 2.25
N VAL A 121 1.37 -30.84 1.94
CA VAL A 121 0.92 -31.93 1.06
C VAL A 121 -0.02 -32.83 1.85
N ASP A 122 -1.23 -33.00 1.32
CA ASP A 122 -2.17 -34.00 1.80
C ASP A 122 -1.89 -35.34 1.10
N GLY A 123 -1.64 -36.38 1.90
CA GLY A 123 -1.21 -37.68 1.38
C GLY A 123 -2.27 -38.37 0.53
N GLU A 124 -3.55 -38.23 0.86
CA GLU A 124 -4.63 -38.88 0.11
C GLU A 124 -4.88 -38.16 -1.22
N LYS A 125 -4.87 -36.84 -1.19
CA LYS A 125 -4.95 -36.02 -2.42
C LYS A 125 -3.75 -36.22 -3.35
N ALA A 126 -2.55 -36.34 -2.79
CA ALA A 126 -1.33 -36.61 -3.58
C ALA A 126 -1.44 -37.96 -4.32
N LYS A 127 -1.84 -39.03 -3.62
CA LYS A 127 -2.06 -40.35 -4.20
C LYS A 127 -3.10 -40.33 -5.32
N ALA A 128 -4.20 -39.59 -5.15
CA ALA A 128 -5.24 -39.45 -6.17
C ALA A 128 -4.73 -38.80 -7.47
N LEU A 129 -3.66 -38.01 -7.40
CA LEU A 129 -2.96 -37.42 -8.54
C LEU A 129 -1.87 -38.33 -9.13
N GLY A 130 -1.73 -39.57 -8.64
CA GLY A 130 -0.67 -40.50 -9.05
C GLY A 130 0.72 -40.08 -8.60
N ARG A 131 0.80 -39.34 -7.47
CA ARG A 131 2.05 -38.82 -6.90
C ARG A 131 2.27 -39.30 -5.47
#